data_AF-A0A517VNQ4-F1
#
_entry.id   AF-A0A517VNQ4-F1
#
_cell.length_a   1.000
_cell.length_b   1.000
_cell.length_c   1.000
_cell.angle_alpha   90.00
_cell.angle_beta   90.00
_cell.angle_gamma   90.00
#
_symmetry.space_group_name_H-M   'P 1'
#
loop_
_entity.id
_entity.type
_entity.pdbx_description
1 polymer ?
#
loop_
_entity_poly.entity_id
_entity_poly.type
_entity_poly.pdbx_seq_one_letter_code
_entity_poly.pdbx_strand_id
1 'polypeptide(L)'
;MHPFLLLLKEHPEFSTIAWISISAVVVAPLFEELIYRIILQSWLENFLHPIVAISISSMVFSFVHGFPDCIPLFPLAFILGTLFYYRRSYASIVMTHALFNGINLAFALANQQSPS
;
A
#
# COMPACT_ATOMS: atom_id res chain seq x y z
N MET A 1 5.21 2.21 -15.42
CA MET A 1 6.44 1.80 -14.71
C MET A 1 6.53 2.66 -13.46
N HIS A 2 6.47 2.06 -12.28
CA HIS A 2 6.45 2.78 -11.00
C HIS A 2 7.73 3.66 -10.87
N PRO A 3 7.65 4.94 -10.43
CA PRO A 3 8.80 5.87 -10.39
C PRO A 3 10.01 5.32 -9.64
N PHE A 4 9.77 4.50 -8.62
CA PHE A 4 10.82 3.86 -7.85
C PHE A 4 11.63 2.80 -8.64
N LEU A 5 11.01 2.14 -9.62
CA LEU A 5 11.71 1.18 -10.50
C LEU A 5 12.63 1.87 -11.50
N LEU A 6 12.35 3.13 -11.86
CA LEU A 6 13.22 3.93 -12.73
C LEU A 6 14.48 4.35 -11.97
N LEU A 7 14.33 4.84 -10.73
CA LEU A 7 15.44 5.21 -9.85
C LEU A 7 16.36 4.03 -9.50
N LEU A 8 15.78 2.84 -9.26
CA LEU A 8 16.55 1.60 -9.06
C LEU A 8 17.43 1.23 -10.27
N LYS A 9 16.97 1.56 -11.48
CA LYS A 9 17.70 1.25 -12.73
C LYS A 9 18.82 2.26 -13.02
N GLU A 10 18.70 3.48 -12.50
CA GLU A 10 19.63 4.59 -12.76
C GLU A 10 20.80 4.64 -11.74
N HIS A 11 20.55 4.28 -10.47
CA HIS A 11 21.57 4.25 -9.40
C HIS A 11 21.41 3.03 -8.49
N PRO A 12 22.05 1.88 -8.79
CA PRO A 12 21.96 0.65 -7.99
C PRO A 12 22.77 0.71 -6.68
N GLU A 13 23.02 1.91 -6.14
CA GLU A 13 23.72 2.08 -4.88
C GLU A 13 22.86 1.56 -3.72
N PHE A 14 23.53 0.87 -2.78
CA PHE A 14 22.89 0.32 -1.59
C PHE A 14 22.08 1.38 -0.81
N SER A 15 22.54 2.64 -0.81
CA SER A 15 21.85 3.75 -0.16
C SER A 15 20.48 4.02 -0.79
N THR A 16 20.37 4.03 -2.12
CA THR A 16 19.10 4.24 -2.82
C THR A 16 18.10 3.13 -2.48
N ILE A 17 18.55 1.87 -2.52
CA ILE A 17 17.70 0.71 -2.19
C ILE A 17 17.21 0.82 -0.73
N ALA A 18 18.08 1.20 0.21
CA ALA A 18 17.71 1.37 1.60
C ALA A 18 16.63 2.46 1.78
N TRP A 19 16.79 3.62 1.16
CA TRP A 19 15.81 4.71 1.25
C TRP A 19 14.47 4.35 0.61
N ILE A 20 14.48 3.70 -0.55
CA ILE A 20 13.27 3.20 -1.20
C ILE A 20 12.56 2.18 -0.29
N SER A 21 13.32 1.28 0.32
CA SER A 21 12.76 0.26 1.23
C SER A 21 12.09 0.88 2.44
N ILE A 22 12.76 1.85 3.11
CA ILE A 22 12.19 2.56 4.25
C ILE A 22 10.92 3.31 3.83
N SER A 23 10.96 4.00 2.69
CA SER A 23 9.81 4.74 2.19
C SER A 23 8.62 3.82 1.91
N ALA A 24 8.83 2.73 1.18
CA ALA A 24 7.75 1.84 0.72
C ALA A 24 7.20 0.93 1.84
N VAL A 25 8.04 0.50 2.79
CA VAL A 25 7.66 -0.49 3.82
C VAL A 25 7.25 0.17 5.12
N VAL A 26 7.72 1.38 5.42
CA VAL A 26 7.43 2.06 6.69
C VAL A 26 6.63 3.33 6.46
N VAL A 27 7.17 4.27 5.69
CA VAL A 27 6.58 5.61 5.57
C VAL A 27 5.24 5.54 4.86
N ALA A 28 5.16 4.92 3.69
CA ALA A 28 3.93 4.83 2.91
C ALA A 28 2.79 4.16 3.69
N PRO A 29 2.95 2.94 4.27
CA PRO A 29 1.88 2.31 5.04
C PRO A 29 1.37 3.14 6.21
N LEU A 30 2.24 3.88 6.91
CA LEU A 30 1.83 4.76 8.01
C LEU A 30 0.89 5.86 7.50
N PHE A 31 1.31 6.61 6.49
CA PHE A 31 0.51 7.73 5.97
C PHE A 31 -0.75 7.26 5.25
N GLU A 32 -0.63 6.23 4.43
CA GLU A 32 -1.75 5.73 3.64
C GLU A 32 -2.85 5.16 4.54
N GLU A 33 -2.52 4.28 5.50
CA GLU A 33 -3.54 3.70 6.37
C GLU A 33 -4.18 4.76 7.30
N LEU A 34 -3.42 5.80 7.68
CA LEU A 34 -3.98 6.95 8.40
C LEU A 34 -5.03 7.68 7.56
N ILE A 35 -4.69 8.04 6.33
CA ILE A 35 -5.57 8.80 5.44
C ILE A 35 -6.78 7.97 5.03
N TYR A 36 -6.58 6.73 4.59
CA TYR A 36 -7.64 5.95 3.94
C TYR A 36 -8.49 5.16 4.93
N ARG A 37 -7.93 4.64 6.03
CA ARG A 37 -8.72 3.87 7.02
C ARG A 37 -9.17 4.73 8.18
N ILE A 38 -8.23 5.38 8.84
CA ILE A 38 -8.57 6.12 10.05
C ILE A 38 -9.43 7.33 9.72
N ILE A 39 -9.05 8.12 8.71
CA ILE A 39 -9.78 9.34 8.34
C ILE A 39 -10.93 9.00 7.38
N LEU A 40 -10.64 8.58 6.15
CA LEU A 40 -11.67 8.45 5.11
C LEU A 40 -12.69 7.35 5.40
N GLN A 41 -12.26 6.11 5.68
CA GLN A 41 -13.18 5.01 5.93
C GLN A 41 -14.02 5.26 7.19
N SER A 42 -13.41 5.65 8.32
CA SER A 42 -14.18 5.97 9.54
C SER A 42 -15.17 7.11 9.32
N TRP A 43 -14.79 8.14 8.55
CA TRP A 43 -15.70 9.22 8.20
C TRP A 43 -16.89 8.72 7.38
N LEU A 44 -16.67 7.89 6.36
CA LEU A 44 -17.72 7.30 5.53
C LEU A 44 -18.63 6.36 6.32
N GLU A 45 -18.09 5.57 7.25
CA GLU A 45 -18.86 4.65 8.10
C GLU A 45 -19.86 5.36 9.02
N ASN A 46 -19.72 6.67 9.26
CA ASN A 46 -20.72 7.45 10.00
C ASN A 46 -21.99 7.72 9.19
N PHE A 47 -21.92 7.61 7.86
CA PHE A 47 -23.02 7.97 6.95
C PHE A 47 -23.48 6.82 6.07
N LEU A 48 -22.65 5.80 5.88
CA LEU A 48 -22.87 4.70 4.94
C LEU A 48 -22.75 3.34 5.64
N HIS A 49 -23.36 2.32 5.03
CA HIS A 49 -23.16 0.93 5.47
C HIS A 49 -21.67 0.54 5.37
N PRO A 50 -21.10 -0.21 6.34
CA PRO A 50 -19.66 -0.47 6.39
C PRO A 50 -19.06 -1.03 5.10
N ILE A 51 -19.73 -1.97 4.43
CA ILE A 51 -19.24 -2.54 3.17
C ILE A 51 -19.12 -1.49 2.06
N VAL A 52 -19.99 -0.48 2.05
CA VAL A 52 -19.96 0.61 1.06
C VAL A 52 -18.81 1.56 1.38
N ALA A 53 -18.64 1.91 2.67
CA ALA A 53 -17.52 2.74 3.12
C ALA A 53 -16.15 2.08 2.81
N ILE A 54 -16.01 0.77 3.08
CA ILE A 54 -14.81 -0.01 2.74
C ILE A 54 -14.57 0.00 1.23
N SER A 55 -15.61 -0.26 0.43
CA SER A 55 -15.51 -0.28 -1.03
C SER A 55 -15.05 1.06 -1.59
N ILE A 56 -15.65 2.17 -1.14
CA ILE A 56 -15.30 3.52 -1.60
C ILE A 56 -13.87 3.87 -1.19
N SER A 57 -13.50 3.68 0.08
CA SER A 57 -12.13 3.95 0.55
C SER A 57 -11.09 3.13 -0.22
N SER A 58 -11.40 1.85 -0.50
CA SER A 58 -10.51 0.95 -1.28
C SER A 58 -10.38 1.39 -2.73
N MET A 59 -11.46 1.86 -3.35
CA MET A 59 -11.44 2.35 -4.73
C MET A 59 -10.61 3.62 -4.85
N VAL A 60 -10.80 4.58 -3.93
CA VAL A 60 -10.03 5.83 -3.91
C VAL A 60 -8.55 5.55 -3.69
N PHE A 61 -8.20 4.72 -2.70
CA PHE A 61 -6.82 4.28 -2.46
C PHE A 61 -6.19 3.75 -3.75
N SER A 62 -6.88 2.84 -4.43
CA SER A 62 -6.31 2.13 -5.58
C SER A 62 -6.18 3.02 -6.81
N PHE A 63 -7.16 3.88 -7.08
CA PHE A 63 -7.14 4.74 -8.27
C PHE A 63 -6.08 5.83 -8.21
N VAL A 64 -5.72 6.32 -7.01
CA VAL A 64 -4.60 7.28 -6.85
C VAL A 64 -3.27 6.69 -7.32
N HIS A 65 -3.12 5.36 -7.29
CA HIS A 65 -1.91 4.68 -7.77
C HIS A 65 -1.85 4.52 -9.30
N GLY A 66 -2.94 4.83 -10.02
CA GLY A 66 -2.97 4.78 -11.48
C GLY A 66 -2.91 3.37 -12.08
N PHE A 67 -3.04 3.27 -13.41
CA PHE A 67 -3.02 1.98 -14.12
C PHE A 67 -1.58 1.60 -14.52
N PRO A 68 -1.19 0.31 -14.42
CA PRO A 68 -1.99 -0.86 -14.01
C PRO A 68 -2.01 -1.13 -12.50
N ASP A 69 -1.25 -0.37 -11.71
CA ASP A 69 -0.99 -0.64 -10.30
C ASP A 69 -2.28 -0.64 -9.44
N CYS A 70 -3.30 0.09 -9.85
CA CYS A 70 -4.62 0.11 -9.20
C CYS A 70 -5.33 -1.25 -9.16
N ILE A 71 -5.07 -2.13 -10.13
CA ILE A 71 -5.74 -3.45 -10.22
C ILE A 71 -5.35 -4.35 -9.04
N PRO A 72 -4.06 -4.65 -8.79
CA PRO A 72 -3.67 -5.48 -7.66
C PRO A 72 -3.86 -4.79 -6.31
N LEU A 73 -3.88 -3.46 -6.27
CA LEU A 73 -4.04 -2.69 -5.03
C LEU A 73 -5.48 -2.67 -4.51
N PHE A 74 -6.49 -2.82 -5.36
CA PHE A 74 -7.88 -2.83 -4.91
C PHE A 74 -8.22 -3.99 -3.96
N PRO A 75 -7.89 -5.26 -4.28
CA PRO A 75 -8.08 -6.37 -3.35
C PRO A 75 -7.35 -6.16 -2.02
N LEU A 76 -6.10 -5.68 -2.05
CA LEU A 76 -5.34 -5.37 -0.84
C LEU A 76 -6.08 -4.34 0.02
N ALA A 77 -6.45 -3.21 -0.59
CA ALA A 77 -7.11 -2.12 0.10
C ALA A 77 -8.45 -2.57 0.72
N PHE A 78 -9.19 -3.43 0.03
CA PHE A 78 -10.43 -4.02 0.54
C PHE A 78 -10.20 -4.94 1.74
N ILE A 79 -9.14 -5.77 1.70
CA ILE A 79 -8.75 -6.63 2.83
C ILE A 79 -8.34 -5.78 4.04
N LEU A 80 -7.52 -4.74 3.84
CA LEU A 80 -7.10 -3.83 4.90
C LEU A 80 -8.29 -3.05 5.50
N GLY A 81 -9.22 -2.59 4.67
CA GLY A 81 -10.45 -1.94 5.14
C GLY A 81 -11.34 -2.87 5.94
N THR A 82 -11.45 -4.13 5.52
CA THR A 82 -12.18 -5.17 6.27
C THR A 82 -11.47 -5.49 7.59
N LEU A 83 -10.14 -5.62 7.59
CA LEU A 83 -9.34 -5.84 8.79
C LEU A 83 -9.51 -4.68 9.78
N PHE A 84 -9.48 -3.43 9.30
CA PHE A 84 -9.71 -2.25 10.13
C PHE A 84 -11.10 -2.26 10.74
N TYR A 85 -12.13 -2.57 9.95
CA TYR A 85 -13.52 -2.60 10.43
C TYR A 85 -13.70 -3.55 11.62
N TYR A 86 -13.12 -4.76 11.55
CA TYR A 86 -13.24 -5.76 12.62
C TYR A 86 -12.30 -5.54 13.80
N ARG A 87 -11.07 -5.03 13.56
CA ARG A 87 -10.03 -4.96 14.62
C ARG A 87 -9.86 -3.58 15.22
N ARG A 88 -10.25 -2.52 14.51
CA ARG A 88 -10.07 -1.10 14.89
C ARG A 88 -8.66 -0.79 15.43
N SER A 89 -7.66 -1.43 14.83
CA SER A 89 -6.27 -1.36 15.27
C SER A 89 -5.41 -0.81 14.13
N TYR A 90 -4.86 0.40 14.35
CA TYR A 90 -3.96 1.04 13.40
C TYR A 90 -2.66 0.23 13.20
N ALA A 91 -2.11 -0.33 14.29
CA ALA A 91 -0.92 -1.17 14.21
C ALA A 91 -1.16 -2.41 13.32
N SER A 92 -2.33 -3.04 13.43
CA SER A 92 -2.63 -4.26 12.65
C SER A 92 -2.66 -3.97 11.15
N ILE A 93 -3.33 -2.90 10.72
CA ILE A 93 -3.39 -2.55 9.30
C ILE A 93 -2.06 -2.07 8.75
N VAL A 94 -1.30 -1.26 9.50
CA VAL A 94 0.03 -0.79 9.09
C VAL A 94 0.99 -1.97 8.94
N MET A 95 1.00 -2.90 9.91
CA MET A 95 1.87 -4.08 9.83
C MET A 95 1.51 -5.00 8.67
N THR A 96 0.22 -5.24 8.42
CA THR A 96 -0.21 -6.06 7.28
C THR A 96 0.16 -5.41 5.95
N HIS A 97 -0.03 -4.10 5.81
CA HIS A 97 0.34 -3.36 4.60
C HIS A 97 1.87 -3.32 4.43
N ALA A 98 2.62 -3.00 5.48
CA ALA A 98 4.08 -3.04 5.47
C ALA A 98 4.63 -4.41 5.05
N LEU A 99 4.04 -5.50 5.56
CA LEU A 99 4.42 -6.86 5.19
C LEU A 99 4.16 -7.13 3.69
N PHE A 100 3.00 -6.72 3.18
CA PHE A 100 2.68 -6.84 1.75
C PHE A 100 3.69 -6.08 0.87
N ASN A 101 3.99 -4.83 1.22
CA ASN A 101 4.97 -4.02 0.49
C ASN A 101 6.37 -4.61 0.57
N GLY A 102 6.79 -5.09 1.74
CA GLY A 102 8.09 -5.73 1.95
C GLY A 102 8.27 -6.98 1.10
N ILE A 103 7.24 -7.84 1.01
CA ILE A 103 7.26 -9.04 0.18
C ILE A 103 7.36 -8.67 -1.30
N ASN A 104 6.55 -7.72 -1.77
CA ASN A 104 6.59 -7.29 -3.18
C ASN A 104 7.92 -6.63 -3.55
N LEU A 105 8.48 -5.83 -2.65
CA LEU A 105 9.79 -5.22 -2.85
C LEU A 105 10.88 -6.29 -2.92
N ALA A 106 10.87 -7.29 -2.03
CA ALA A 106 11.81 -8.40 -2.07
C ALA A 106 11.70 -9.19 -3.39
N PHE A 107 10.49 -9.49 -3.86
CA PHE A 107 10.28 -10.11 -5.16
C PHE A 107 10.78 -9.24 -6.32
N ALA A 108 10.52 -7.94 -6.28
CA ALA A 108 10.98 -7.01 -7.32
C ALA A 108 12.52 -6.99 -7.40
N LEU A 109 13.20 -6.93 -6.25
CA LEU A 109 14.66 -6.96 -6.17
C LEU A 109 15.24 -8.31 -6.65
N ALA A 110 14.63 -9.43 -6.27
CA ALA A 110 15.06 -10.75 -6.71
C ALA A 110 14.91 -10.95 -8.23
N ASN A 111 13.82 -10.43 -8.81
CA ASN A 111 13.58 -10.53 -10.26
C ASN A 111 14.46 -9.58 -11.08
N GLN A 112 14.92 -8.46 -10.52
CA GLN A 112 15.89 -7.58 -11.20
C GLN A 112 17.30 -8.19 -11.31
N GLN A 113 17.64 -9.16 -10.46
CA GLN A 113 18.95 -9.85 -10.47
C GLN A 113 19.05 -10.98 -11.50
N SER A 114 17.98 -11.29 -12.24
CA SER A 114 17.95 -12.32 -13.28
C SER A 114 17.86 -11.69 -14.68
N PRO A 115 18.98 -11.20 -15.26
CA PRO A 115 19.00 -10.84 -16.67
C PRO A 115 19.15 -12.13 -17.50
N SER A 116 18.09 -12.51 -18.21
CA SER A 116 18.21 -13.37 -19.40
C SER A 116 18.56 -12.52 -20.61
#